data_AF-A0A127VBZ6-F1
#
_entry.id   AF-A0A127VBZ6-F1
#
_cell.length_a   1.000
_cell.length_b   1.000
_cell.length_c   1.000
_cell.angle_alpha   90.00
_cell.angle_beta   90.00
_cell.angle_gamma   90.00
#
_symmetry.space_group_name_H-M   'P 1'
#
loop_
_entity.id
_entity.type
_entity.pdbx_description
1 polymer ?
#
loop_
_entity_poly.entity_id
_entity_poly.type
_entity_poly.pdbx_seq_one_letter_code
_entity_poly.pdbx_strand_id
1 'polypeptide(L)'
;MKEIKDIDLPSIIVEARKVAAYGDENLAQLAGRCPEKQLLQDYYLGMIRRQVILLNDIATLLEHTTHHNITGVFVLCRCLLDDFLHVFYFKLDVDEQEAIIALNADVHRQAFLALRILVDSNHKHFEGKYPYYQTIEEFEALIENFKHRAENEVFFFDKDRFRFKRFKTLTEIATSITDFELSKLSQRAYYSWKDTSEFVHYSNATFERELTREDDDHNLKAIEEVILYAYNTIELSFRYFTKRERLELLVDEELKERYAIKYSNN
;
A
#
# COMPACT_ATOMS: atom_id res chain seq x y z
N MET A 1 -32.23 3.65 -5.80
CA MET A 1 -31.32 4.11 -4.74
C MET A 1 -31.53 3.19 -3.54
N LYS A 2 -30.55 2.35 -3.18
CA LYS A 2 -30.61 1.59 -1.92
C LYS A 2 -30.55 2.63 -0.77
N GLU A 3 -31.38 2.44 0.25
CA GLU A 3 -31.36 3.25 1.47
C GLU A 3 -29.95 3.31 2.05
N ILE A 4 -29.48 4.52 2.36
CA ILE A 4 -28.24 4.73 3.11
C ILE A 4 -28.56 4.25 4.53
N LYS A 5 -28.04 3.09 4.92
CA LYS A 5 -27.98 2.75 6.36
C LYS A 5 -27.18 3.85 7.04
N ASP A 6 -27.65 4.32 8.18
CA ASP A 6 -26.87 5.22 9.03
C ASP A 6 -25.54 4.52 9.34
N ILE A 7 -24.43 5.13 8.89
CA ILE A 7 -23.08 4.63 9.14
C ILE A 7 -22.70 5.11 10.52
N ASP A 8 -22.45 4.18 11.43
CA ASP A 8 -21.95 4.48 12.77
C ASP A 8 -20.55 3.91 12.99
N LEU A 9 -19.84 4.49 13.96
CA LEU A 9 -18.49 4.07 14.33
C LEU A 9 -18.41 2.58 14.69
N PRO A 10 -19.34 2.00 15.49
CA PRO A 10 -19.37 0.56 15.74
C PRO A 10 -19.42 -0.29 14.46
N SER A 11 -20.23 0.07 13.47
CA SER A 11 -20.32 -0.65 12.20
C SER A 11 -19.01 -0.64 11.44
N ILE A 12 -18.33 0.51 11.37
CA ILE A 12 -17.02 0.63 10.70
C ILE A 12 -15.96 -0.24 11.37
N ILE A 13 -15.92 -0.28 12.71
CA ILE A 13 -14.99 -1.13 13.47
C ILE A 13 -15.23 -2.61 13.17
N VAL A 14 -16.51 -3.03 13.16
CA VAL A 14 -16.89 -4.40 12.83
C VAL A 14 -16.51 -4.75 11.39
N GLU A 15 -16.74 -3.85 10.45
CA GLU A 15 -16.41 -4.05 9.03
C GLU A 15 -14.91 -4.18 8.80
N ALA A 16 -14.10 -3.30 9.38
CA ALA A 16 -12.64 -3.37 9.27
C ALA A 16 -12.11 -4.72 9.77
N ARG A 17 -12.60 -5.19 10.93
CA ARG A 17 -12.25 -6.50 11.48
C ARG A 17 -12.74 -7.65 10.62
N LYS A 18 -13.93 -7.54 10.04
CA LYS A 18 -14.50 -8.57 9.17
C LYS A 18 -13.64 -8.75 7.92
N VAL A 19 -13.21 -7.66 7.29
CA VAL A 19 -12.30 -7.72 6.13
C VAL A 19 -10.90 -8.21 6.54
N ALA A 20 -10.41 -7.86 7.73
CA ALA A 20 -9.16 -8.40 8.26
C ALA A 20 -9.24 -9.93 8.45
N ALA A 21 -10.30 -10.43 9.10
CA ALA A 21 -10.54 -11.85 9.29
C ALA A 21 -10.64 -12.60 7.95
N TYR A 22 -11.34 -12.02 6.98
CA TYR A 22 -11.40 -12.54 5.60
C TYR A 22 -10.00 -12.70 4.96
N GLY A 23 -9.12 -11.73 5.16
CA GLY A 23 -7.73 -11.81 4.72
C GLY A 23 -6.95 -12.92 5.43
N ASP A 24 -7.11 -13.05 6.75
CA ASP A 24 -6.45 -14.09 7.55
C ASP A 24 -6.90 -15.51 7.17
N GLU A 25 -8.19 -15.72 6.93
CA GLU A 25 -8.72 -17.00 6.48
C GLU A 25 -8.12 -17.42 5.14
N ASN A 26 -7.99 -16.47 4.20
CA ASN A 26 -7.33 -16.73 2.93
C ASN A 26 -5.82 -16.97 3.09
N LEU A 27 -5.14 -16.22 3.96
CA LEU A 27 -3.72 -16.46 4.28
C LEU A 27 -3.49 -17.85 4.89
N ALA A 28 -4.40 -18.34 5.72
CA ALA A 28 -4.30 -19.67 6.34
C ALA A 28 -4.22 -20.78 5.28
N GLN A 29 -4.85 -20.60 4.12
CA GLN A 29 -4.76 -21.56 3.00
C GLN A 29 -3.35 -21.70 2.44
N LEU A 30 -2.51 -20.68 2.59
CA LEU A 30 -1.14 -20.62 2.07
C LEU A 30 -0.10 -21.23 3.02
N ALA A 31 -0.51 -21.62 4.23
CA ALA A 31 0.39 -22.22 5.20
C ALA A 31 1.08 -23.47 4.62
N GLY A 32 2.41 -23.45 4.59
CA GLY A 32 3.25 -24.54 4.07
C GLY A 32 3.29 -24.68 2.55
N ARG A 33 2.61 -23.81 1.77
CA ARG A 33 2.55 -23.88 0.29
C ARG A 33 3.57 -22.98 -0.42
N CYS A 34 4.08 -21.97 0.28
CA CYS A 34 5.02 -20.98 -0.27
C CYS A 34 6.38 -21.02 0.48
N PRO A 35 7.13 -22.15 0.44
CA PRO A 35 8.33 -22.31 1.26
C PRO A 35 9.56 -21.59 0.71
N GLU A 36 9.59 -21.32 -0.60
CA GLU A 36 10.71 -20.67 -1.26
C GLU A 36 10.48 -19.17 -1.39
N LYS A 37 11.56 -18.39 -1.17
CA LYS A 37 11.57 -16.94 -1.40
C LYS A 37 11.43 -16.66 -2.88
N GLN A 38 10.34 -16.03 -3.29
CA GLN A 38 10.09 -15.64 -4.67
C GLN A 38 9.44 -14.26 -4.71
N LEU A 39 10.07 -13.32 -5.42
CA LEU A 39 9.70 -11.89 -5.37
C LEU A 39 8.20 -11.64 -5.56
N LEU A 40 7.59 -12.23 -6.59
CA LEU A 40 6.18 -12.03 -6.92
C LEU A 40 5.24 -12.65 -5.88
N GLN A 41 5.57 -13.86 -5.42
CA GLN A 41 4.83 -14.56 -4.37
C GLN A 41 4.89 -13.80 -3.05
N ASP A 42 6.09 -13.39 -2.65
CA ASP A 42 6.35 -12.69 -1.40
C ASP A 42 5.70 -11.30 -1.42
N TYR A 43 5.64 -10.65 -2.58
CA TYR A 43 4.91 -9.40 -2.76
C TYR A 43 3.41 -9.57 -2.46
N TYR A 44 2.73 -10.52 -3.09
CA TYR A 44 1.29 -10.72 -2.86
C TYR A 44 0.97 -11.28 -1.48
N LEU A 45 1.83 -12.13 -0.93
CA LEU A 45 1.71 -12.59 0.45
C LEU A 45 1.84 -11.41 1.43
N GLY A 46 2.83 -10.53 1.19
CA GLY A 46 3.05 -9.31 1.93
C GLY A 46 1.87 -8.34 1.84
N MET A 47 1.29 -8.16 0.66
CA MET A 47 0.11 -7.31 0.44
C MET A 47 -1.06 -7.78 1.31
N ILE A 48 -1.45 -9.06 1.24
CA ILE A 48 -2.58 -9.56 2.01
C ILE A 48 -2.32 -9.42 3.52
N ARG A 49 -1.14 -9.84 4.00
CA ARG A 49 -0.76 -9.69 5.42
C ARG A 49 -0.81 -8.24 5.89
N ARG A 50 -0.32 -7.32 5.06
CA ARG A 50 -0.33 -5.89 5.35
C ARG A 50 -1.75 -5.34 5.45
N GLN A 51 -2.66 -5.75 4.55
CA GLN A 51 -4.07 -5.35 4.65
C GLN A 51 -4.68 -5.80 5.99
N VAL A 52 -4.48 -7.06 6.39
CA VAL A 52 -4.98 -7.60 7.67
C VAL A 52 -4.48 -6.78 8.86
N ILE A 53 -3.17 -6.54 8.92
CA ILE A 53 -2.55 -5.79 10.04
C ILE A 53 -3.13 -4.38 10.10
N LEU A 54 -3.11 -3.65 8.99
CA LEU A 54 -3.55 -2.26 8.94
C LEU A 54 -5.05 -2.11 9.25
N LEU A 55 -5.89 -3.05 8.81
CA LEU A 55 -7.33 -3.04 9.12
C LEU A 55 -7.58 -3.28 10.62
N ASN A 56 -6.85 -4.20 11.24
CA ASN A 56 -6.93 -4.43 12.68
C ASN A 56 -6.42 -3.23 13.50
N ASP A 57 -5.34 -2.58 13.04
CA ASP A 57 -4.82 -1.36 13.66
C ASP A 57 -5.84 -0.21 13.56
N ILE A 58 -6.47 -0.03 12.39
CA ILE A 58 -7.56 0.94 12.20
C ILE A 58 -8.71 0.67 13.16
N ALA A 59 -9.19 -0.59 13.23
CA ALA A 59 -10.27 -0.96 14.13
C ALA A 59 -9.93 -0.66 15.60
N THR A 60 -8.69 -0.99 16.02
CA THR A 60 -8.20 -0.75 17.38
C THR A 60 -8.10 0.74 17.70
N LEU A 61 -7.60 1.54 16.75
CA LEU A 61 -7.55 3.00 16.91
C LEU A 61 -8.97 3.56 17.08
N LEU A 62 -9.90 3.19 16.21
CA LEU A 62 -11.29 3.64 16.23
C LEU A 62 -12.02 3.31 17.53
N GLU A 63 -11.73 2.16 18.16
CA GLU A 63 -12.28 1.80 19.48
C GLU A 63 -11.79 2.69 20.62
N HIS A 64 -10.57 3.19 20.50
CA HIS A 64 -9.90 3.98 21.52
C HIS A 64 -9.85 5.47 21.19
N THR A 65 -10.45 5.91 20.09
CA THR A 65 -10.53 7.32 19.71
C THR A 65 -11.42 8.07 20.70
N THR A 66 -10.80 8.62 21.75
CA THR A 66 -11.42 9.66 22.57
C THR A 66 -11.25 10.98 21.83
N HIS A 67 -12.35 11.61 21.40
CA HIS A 67 -12.38 12.96 20.82
C HIS A 67 -11.74 13.13 19.43
N HIS A 68 -12.40 12.62 18.37
CA HIS A 68 -12.24 13.11 16.99
C HIS A 68 -10.82 13.02 16.36
N ASN A 69 -9.85 12.38 17.02
CA ASN A 69 -8.50 12.23 16.49
C ASN A 69 -8.47 11.10 15.44
N ILE A 70 -8.61 11.49 14.18
CA ILE A 70 -8.63 10.59 13.03
C ILE A 70 -7.28 10.54 12.31
N THR A 71 -6.30 11.40 12.66
CA THR A 71 -5.00 11.45 11.99
C THR A 71 -4.36 10.07 11.89
N GLY A 72 -4.28 9.33 13.00
CA GLY A 72 -3.70 7.97 13.00
C GLY A 72 -4.43 7.04 12.03
N VAL A 73 -5.76 7.05 12.07
CA VAL A 73 -6.60 6.22 11.17
C VAL A 73 -6.38 6.62 9.71
N PHE A 74 -6.34 7.91 9.39
CA PHE A 74 -6.22 8.40 8.02
C PHE A 74 -4.84 8.14 7.44
N VAL A 75 -3.78 8.19 8.26
CA VAL A 75 -2.44 7.75 7.85
C VAL A 75 -2.44 6.26 7.46
N LEU A 76 -3.14 5.40 8.23
CA LEU A 76 -3.27 3.98 7.88
C LEU A 76 -4.15 3.77 6.65
N CYS A 77 -5.25 4.52 6.52
CA CYS A 77 -6.10 4.51 5.32
C CYS A 77 -5.30 4.87 4.05
N ARG A 78 -4.43 5.89 4.14
CA ARG A 78 -3.53 6.28 3.05
C ARG A 78 -2.60 5.14 2.64
N CYS A 79 -2.13 4.33 3.59
CA CYS A 79 -1.34 3.12 3.30
C CYS A 79 -2.15 2.03 2.57
N LEU A 80 -3.40 1.78 2.97
CA LEU A 80 -4.28 0.82 2.27
C LEU A 80 -4.56 1.27 0.82
N LEU A 81 -4.71 2.57 0.61
CA LEU A 81 -4.93 3.17 -0.71
C LEU A 81 -3.69 3.10 -1.62
N ASP A 82 -2.48 3.30 -1.07
CA ASP A 82 -1.21 3.03 -1.77
C ASP A 82 -1.20 1.60 -2.32
N ASP A 83 -1.49 0.63 -1.45
CA ASP A 83 -1.46 -0.79 -1.77
C ASP A 83 -2.50 -1.14 -2.84
N PHE A 84 -3.73 -0.63 -2.72
CA PHE A 84 -4.78 -0.82 -3.71
C PHE A 84 -4.39 -0.28 -5.08
N LEU A 85 -3.92 0.97 -5.17
CA LEU A 85 -3.55 1.59 -6.45
C LEU A 85 -2.43 0.80 -7.15
N HIS A 86 -1.42 0.33 -6.40
CA HIS A 86 -0.36 -0.51 -6.95
C HIS A 86 -0.90 -1.85 -7.44
N VAL A 87 -1.62 -2.59 -6.59
CA VAL A 87 -2.15 -3.92 -6.96
C VAL A 87 -3.12 -3.82 -8.12
N PHE A 88 -4.01 -2.84 -8.11
CA PHE A 88 -4.94 -2.59 -9.20
C PHE A 88 -4.22 -2.30 -10.50
N TYR A 89 -3.20 -1.43 -10.49
CA TYR A 89 -2.36 -1.18 -11.66
C TYR A 89 -1.68 -2.45 -12.19
N PHE A 90 -1.07 -3.25 -11.31
CA PHE A 90 -0.39 -4.48 -11.72
C PHE A 90 -1.31 -5.49 -12.38
N LYS A 91 -2.56 -5.59 -11.92
CA LYS A 91 -3.55 -6.49 -12.53
C LYS A 91 -4.08 -6.01 -13.87
N LEU A 92 -3.81 -4.76 -14.25
CA LEU A 92 -4.10 -4.19 -15.56
C LEU A 92 -2.87 -4.12 -16.47
N ASP A 93 -1.66 -4.21 -15.90
CA ASP A 93 -0.42 -4.19 -16.67
C ASP A 93 -0.22 -5.49 -17.45
N VAL A 94 0.46 -5.39 -18.59
CA VAL A 94 0.77 -6.53 -19.47
C VAL A 94 1.87 -7.39 -18.84
N ASP A 95 2.80 -6.78 -18.08
CA ASP A 95 3.88 -7.48 -17.38
C ASP A 95 3.89 -7.12 -15.88
N GLU A 96 3.00 -7.80 -15.15
CA GLU A 96 2.87 -7.73 -13.69
C GLU A 96 4.20 -7.93 -12.96
N GLN A 97 5.04 -8.86 -13.43
CA GLN A 97 6.30 -9.20 -12.78
C GLN A 97 7.31 -8.05 -12.94
N GLU A 98 7.48 -7.52 -14.15
CA GLU A 98 8.39 -6.40 -14.39
C GLU A 98 7.95 -5.13 -13.65
N ALA A 99 6.65 -4.87 -13.57
CA ALA A 99 6.11 -3.74 -12.81
C ALA A 99 6.44 -3.84 -11.30
N ILE A 100 6.33 -5.04 -10.71
CA ILE A 100 6.70 -5.28 -9.30
C ILE A 100 8.22 -5.21 -9.11
N ILE A 101 9.02 -5.71 -10.06
CA ILE A 101 10.49 -5.54 -10.03
C ILE A 101 10.86 -4.06 -10.05
N ALA A 102 10.23 -3.27 -10.92
CA ALA A 102 10.47 -1.84 -11.03
C ALA A 102 10.07 -1.10 -9.74
N LEU A 103 8.95 -1.44 -9.11
CA LEU A 103 8.55 -0.90 -7.80
C LEU A 103 9.62 -1.16 -6.74
N ASN A 104 10.06 -2.40 -6.59
CA ASN A 104 11.10 -2.77 -5.60
C ASN A 104 12.45 -2.10 -5.91
N ALA A 105 12.82 -2.00 -7.19
CA ALA A 105 14.02 -1.30 -7.63
C ALA A 105 13.97 0.19 -7.25
N ASP A 106 12.82 0.85 -7.41
CA ASP A 106 12.67 2.26 -7.06
C ASP A 106 12.78 2.48 -5.55
N VAL A 107 12.25 1.57 -4.72
CA VAL A 107 12.44 1.61 -3.25
C VAL A 107 13.92 1.53 -2.87
N HIS A 108 14.68 0.60 -3.46
CA HIS A 108 16.12 0.53 -3.24
C HIS A 108 16.82 1.81 -3.67
N ARG A 109 16.47 2.35 -4.84
CA ARG A 109 17.02 3.62 -5.32
C ARG A 109 16.79 4.76 -4.34
N GLN A 110 15.57 4.91 -3.81
CA GLN A 110 15.26 5.97 -2.84
C GLN A 110 16.04 5.80 -1.54
N ALA A 111 16.19 4.56 -1.05
CA ALA A 111 17.00 4.28 0.13
C ALA A 111 18.47 4.68 -0.07
N PHE A 112 19.08 4.32 -1.21
CA PHE A 112 20.46 4.72 -1.53
C PHE A 112 20.62 6.23 -1.72
N LEU A 113 19.62 6.92 -2.28
CA LEU A 113 19.65 8.38 -2.38
C LEU A 113 19.58 9.04 -0.99
N ALA A 114 18.72 8.56 -0.10
CA ALA A 114 18.63 9.09 1.26
C ALA A 114 19.93 8.87 2.04
N LEU A 115 20.55 7.70 1.91
CA LEU A 115 21.85 7.41 2.50
C LEU A 115 22.96 8.30 1.92
N ARG A 116 22.99 8.53 0.61
CA ARG A 116 23.96 9.45 -0.01
C ARG A 116 23.81 10.86 0.56
N ILE A 117 22.59 11.37 0.71
CA ILE A 117 22.32 12.68 1.34
C ILE A 117 22.91 12.72 2.76
N LEU A 118 22.75 11.65 3.53
CA LEU A 118 23.29 11.56 4.89
C LEU A 118 24.82 11.57 4.92
N VAL A 119 25.45 10.81 4.03
CA VAL A 119 26.92 10.72 3.88
C VAL A 119 27.50 12.07 3.45
N ASP A 120 26.89 12.70 2.44
CA ASP A 120 27.30 14.01 1.95
C ASP A 120 27.16 15.08 3.04
N SER A 121 26.09 15.00 3.85
CA SER A 121 25.89 15.85 5.02
C SER A 121 26.97 15.63 6.09
N ASN A 122 27.33 14.37 6.37
CA ASN A 122 28.43 14.03 7.29
C ASN A 122 29.74 14.71 6.86
N HIS A 123 30.08 14.58 5.59
CA HIS A 123 31.32 15.15 5.06
C HIS A 123 31.29 16.68 5.07
N LYS A 124 30.19 17.29 4.61
CA LYS A 124 30.06 18.74 4.47
C LYS A 124 29.98 19.47 5.81
N HIS A 125 29.28 18.92 6.79
CA HIS A 125 28.95 19.62 8.03
C HIS A 125 29.71 19.12 9.26
N PHE A 126 30.24 17.90 9.21
CA PHE A 126 30.90 17.26 10.35
C PHE A 126 32.30 16.74 10.01
N GLU A 127 32.88 17.17 8.89
CA GLU A 127 34.20 16.74 8.39
C GLU A 127 34.33 15.21 8.24
N GLY A 128 33.20 14.51 8.08
CA GLY A 128 33.15 13.04 8.06
C GLY A 128 33.39 12.36 9.40
N LYS A 129 33.35 13.11 10.51
CA LYS A 129 33.69 12.62 11.86
C LYS A 129 32.47 12.33 12.73
N TYR A 130 31.24 12.55 12.24
CA TYR A 130 30.05 12.24 13.03
C TYR A 130 29.84 10.72 13.07
N PRO A 131 29.94 10.07 14.25
CA PRO A 131 30.08 8.62 14.34
C PRO A 131 28.79 7.85 14.06
N TYR A 132 27.65 8.54 13.97
CA TYR A 132 26.35 7.93 13.70
C TYR A 132 25.99 7.89 12.21
N TYR A 133 26.76 8.58 11.35
CA TYR A 133 26.54 8.61 9.91
C TYR A 133 27.67 7.86 9.21
N GLN A 134 27.34 7.20 8.10
CA GLN A 134 28.31 6.46 7.31
C GLN A 134 29.37 7.40 6.70
N THR A 135 30.59 6.89 6.52
CA THR A 135 31.61 7.55 5.70
C THR A 135 31.37 7.31 4.21
N ILE A 136 32.13 8.01 3.36
CA ILE A 136 32.09 7.80 1.91
C ILE A 136 32.52 6.36 1.58
N GLU A 137 33.57 5.87 2.23
CA GLU A 137 34.12 4.54 2.02
C GLU A 137 33.13 3.43 2.39
N GLU A 138 32.44 3.59 3.53
CA GLU A 138 31.39 2.65 3.96
C GLU A 138 30.22 2.62 2.98
N PHE A 139 29.85 3.78 2.43
CA PHE A 139 28.79 3.88 1.45
C PHE A 139 29.16 3.25 0.10
N GLU A 140 30.38 3.49 -0.41
CA GLU A 140 30.88 2.83 -1.62
C GLU A 140 30.98 1.31 -1.43
N ALA A 141 31.42 0.85 -0.26
CA ALA A 141 31.42 -0.57 0.08
C ALA A 141 29.99 -1.17 0.07
N LEU A 142 28.99 -0.42 0.56
CA LEU A 142 27.59 -0.83 0.51
C LEU A 142 27.08 -0.96 -0.93
N ILE A 143 27.44 -0.01 -1.80
CA ILE A 143 27.12 -0.05 -3.24
C ILE A 143 27.67 -1.32 -3.89
N GLU A 144 28.97 -1.58 -3.70
CA GLU A 144 29.62 -2.74 -4.31
C GLU A 144 29.05 -4.05 -3.77
N ASN A 145 28.83 -4.14 -2.46
CA ASN A 145 28.15 -5.27 -1.85
C ASN A 145 26.75 -5.52 -2.43
N PHE A 146 26.00 -4.46 -2.73
CA PHE A 146 24.67 -4.57 -3.33
C PHE A 146 24.75 -5.04 -4.79
N LYS A 147 25.71 -4.53 -5.58
CA LYS A 147 25.93 -4.93 -6.99
C LYS A 147 26.36 -6.40 -7.13
N HIS A 148 27.12 -6.93 -6.18
CA HIS A 148 27.64 -8.30 -6.28
C HIS A 148 26.65 -9.41 -5.88
N ARG A 149 25.47 -9.07 -5.35
CA ARG A 149 24.42 -10.07 -5.05
C ARG A 149 23.63 -10.41 -6.31
N ALA A 150 23.60 -11.69 -6.68
CA ALA A 150 22.88 -12.16 -7.87
C ALA A 150 21.38 -11.83 -7.81
N GLU A 151 20.75 -11.93 -6.64
CA GLU A 151 19.34 -11.60 -6.44
C GLU A 151 18.98 -10.12 -6.73
N ASN A 152 19.96 -9.22 -6.66
CA ASN A 152 19.75 -7.79 -6.89
C ASN A 152 19.86 -7.39 -8.36
N GLU A 153 20.37 -8.29 -9.21
CA GLU A 153 20.63 -7.99 -10.63
C GLU A 153 19.36 -7.51 -11.35
N VAL A 154 18.22 -8.10 -10.99
CA VAL A 154 16.90 -7.79 -11.57
C VAL A 154 16.46 -6.34 -11.36
N PHE A 155 17.02 -5.64 -10.35
CA PHE A 155 16.63 -4.27 -10.01
C PHE A 155 17.36 -3.20 -10.83
N PHE A 156 18.45 -3.56 -11.51
CA PHE A 156 19.25 -2.60 -12.26
C PHE A 156 18.68 -2.35 -13.65
N PHE A 157 18.69 -1.07 -14.03
CA PHE A 157 18.62 -0.65 -15.43
C PHE A 157 20.03 -0.58 -16.04
N ASP A 158 21.02 -0.13 -15.26
CA ASP A 158 22.44 -0.10 -15.61
C ASP A 158 23.25 -0.33 -14.33
N LYS A 159 23.76 -1.56 -14.19
CA LYS A 159 24.46 -2.04 -12.99
C LYS A 159 25.79 -1.32 -12.78
N ASP A 160 26.54 -1.07 -13.85
CA ASP A 160 27.87 -0.47 -13.78
C ASP A 160 27.79 0.98 -13.29
N ARG A 161 26.75 1.71 -13.73
CA ARG A 161 26.48 3.08 -13.28
C ARG A 161 25.59 3.17 -12.04
N PHE A 162 25.30 2.04 -11.40
CA PHE A 162 24.43 1.95 -10.22
C PHE A 162 23.06 2.64 -10.43
N ARG A 163 22.43 2.39 -11.58
CA ARG A 163 21.12 2.93 -11.94
C ARG A 163 20.05 1.85 -11.85
N PHE A 164 19.00 2.15 -11.11
CA PHE A 164 17.86 1.27 -10.89
C PHE A 164 16.78 1.48 -11.95
N LYS A 165 15.96 0.44 -12.16
CA LYS A 165 14.67 0.57 -12.82
C LYS A 165 13.81 1.58 -12.05
N ARG A 166 12.93 2.28 -12.78
CA ARG A 166 12.05 3.32 -12.23
C ARG A 166 10.62 2.80 -12.25
N PHE A 167 9.89 3.15 -11.21
CA PHE A 167 8.47 2.88 -11.12
C PHE A 167 7.66 4.18 -11.25
N LYS A 168 6.42 4.04 -11.70
CA LYS A 168 5.50 5.16 -11.84
C LYS A 168 5.10 5.68 -10.46
N THR A 169 4.94 6.98 -10.36
CA THR A 169 4.27 7.64 -9.24
C THR A 169 2.77 7.28 -9.23
N LEU A 170 2.10 7.43 -8.08
CA LEU A 170 0.65 7.18 -8.00
C LEU A 170 -0.17 8.07 -8.93
N THR A 171 0.28 9.31 -9.18
CA THR A 171 -0.33 10.21 -10.17
C THR A 171 -0.22 9.62 -11.58
N GLU A 172 0.96 9.15 -11.97
CA GLU A 172 1.18 8.50 -13.27
C GLU A 172 0.38 7.20 -13.39
N ILE A 173 0.25 6.43 -12.31
CA ILE A 173 -0.59 5.23 -12.28
C ILE A 173 -2.05 5.59 -12.56
N ALA A 174 -2.62 6.50 -11.77
CA ALA A 174 -4.03 6.87 -11.88
C ALA A 174 -4.39 7.48 -13.24
N THR A 175 -3.47 8.24 -13.84
CA THR A 175 -3.67 8.85 -15.16
C THR A 175 -3.41 7.88 -16.33
N SER A 176 -2.69 6.78 -16.10
CA SER A 176 -2.37 5.81 -17.16
C SER A 176 -3.47 4.78 -17.44
N ILE A 177 -4.46 4.65 -16.56
CA ILE A 177 -5.60 3.76 -16.76
C ILE A 177 -6.64 4.47 -17.63
N THR A 178 -6.83 4.00 -18.86
CA THR A 178 -7.66 4.68 -19.87
C THR A 178 -9.05 4.07 -20.05
N ASP A 179 -9.29 2.85 -19.57
CA ASP A 179 -10.63 2.25 -19.58
C ASP A 179 -11.59 3.09 -18.71
N PHE A 180 -12.77 3.40 -19.24
CA PHE A 180 -13.68 4.34 -18.61
C PHE A 180 -14.19 3.88 -17.24
N GLU A 181 -14.50 2.60 -17.06
CA GLU A 181 -15.02 2.12 -15.77
C GLU A 181 -13.88 1.91 -14.77
N LEU A 182 -12.74 1.39 -15.22
CA LEU A 182 -11.56 1.19 -14.36
C LEU A 182 -10.92 2.52 -13.93
N SER A 183 -10.93 3.53 -14.81
CA SER A 183 -10.39 4.85 -14.51
C SER A 183 -11.19 5.59 -13.45
N LYS A 184 -12.53 5.48 -13.41
CA LYS A 184 -13.35 6.06 -12.32
C LYS A 184 -12.90 5.54 -10.96
N LEU A 185 -12.73 4.23 -10.87
CA LEU A 185 -12.33 3.56 -9.64
C LEU A 185 -10.92 3.98 -9.21
N SER A 186 -9.96 3.96 -10.13
CA SER A 186 -8.59 4.40 -9.84
C SER A 186 -8.52 5.88 -9.47
N GLN A 187 -9.28 6.75 -10.15
CA GLN A 187 -9.32 8.18 -9.86
C GLN A 187 -9.97 8.46 -8.50
N ARG A 188 -11.02 7.71 -8.12
CA ARG A 188 -11.65 7.83 -6.80
C ARG A 188 -10.73 7.36 -5.67
N ALA A 189 -10.02 6.25 -5.88
CA ALA A 189 -8.99 5.79 -4.95
C ALA A 189 -7.84 6.80 -4.83
N TYR A 190 -7.39 7.38 -5.95
CA TYR A 190 -6.35 8.41 -5.97
C TYR A 190 -6.79 9.72 -5.29
N TYR A 191 -8.04 10.14 -5.47
CA TYR A 191 -8.61 11.27 -4.74
C TYR A 191 -8.59 11.01 -3.23
N SER A 192 -9.09 9.85 -2.80
CA SER A 192 -9.10 9.46 -1.38
C SER A 192 -7.68 9.37 -0.83
N TRP A 193 -6.72 8.92 -1.64
CA TRP A 193 -5.31 8.89 -1.27
C TRP A 193 -4.75 10.29 -1.05
N LYS A 194 -5.10 11.24 -1.92
CA LYS A 194 -4.70 12.65 -1.77
C LYS A 194 -5.32 13.28 -0.53
N ASP A 195 -6.62 13.08 -0.30
CA ASP A 195 -7.33 13.62 0.86
C ASP A 195 -6.73 13.11 2.17
N THR A 196 -6.53 11.80 2.28
CA THR A 196 -5.88 11.19 3.46
C THR A 196 -4.41 11.55 3.60
N SER A 197 -3.70 11.89 2.51
CA SER A 197 -2.31 12.34 2.57
C SER A 197 -2.15 13.70 3.25
N GLU A 198 -3.21 14.53 3.32
CA GLU A 198 -3.16 15.78 4.07
C GLU A 198 -2.84 15.54 5.55
N PHE A 199 -3.33 14.42 6.12
CA PHE A 199 -3.13 14.06 7.52
C PHE A 199 -1.71 13.52 7.83
N VAL A 200 -0.87 13.29 6.81
CA VAL A 200 0.55 12.94 7.00
C VAL A 200 1.38 14.17 7.40
N HIS A 201 0.98 15.36 6.94
CA HIS A 201 1.67 16.61 7.20
C HIS A 201 0.73 17.60 7.87
N TYR A 202 0.96 17.89 9.15
CA TYR A 202 0.15 18.84 9.89
C TYR A 202 0.01 20.18 9.14
N SER A 203 -1.22 20.62 8.98
CA SER A 203 -1.58 21.95 8.50
C SER A 203 -2.75 22.52 9.31
N ASN A 204 -2.97 23.83 9.21
CA ASN A 204 -4.16 24.42 9.84
C ASN A 204 -5.46 23.85 9.25
N ALA A 205 -5.45 23.43 7.98
CA ALA A 205 -6.61 22.79 7.36
C ALA A 205 -6.93 21.43 8.01
N THR A 206 -5.92 20.59 8.27
CA THR A 206 -6.15 19.29 8.95
C THR A 206 -6.57 19.48 10.40
N PHE A 207 -6.01 20.49 11.08
CA PHE A 207 -6.44 20.84 12.44
C PHE A 207 -7.90 21.30 12.49
N GLU A 208 -8.32 22.15 11.56
CA GLU A 208 -9.71 22.61 11.47
C GLU A 208 -10.67 21.45 11.22
N ARG A 209 -10.34 20.53 10.29
CA ARG A 209 -11.13 19.32 10.01
C ARG A 209 -11.26 18.39 11.22
N GLU A 210 -10.23 18.26 12.06
CA GLU A 210 -10.31 17.47 13.30
C GLU A 210 -11.20 18.11 14.38
N LEU A 211 -11.35 19.43 14.36
CA LEU A 211 -12.17 20.15 15.34
C LEU A 211 -13.65 20.25 14.95
N THR A 212 -13.97 20.16 13.66
CA THR A 212 -15.34 20.29 13.15
C THR A 212 -16.09 18.96 13.18
N ARG A 213 -17.05 18.84 14.11
CA ARG A 213 -17.96 17.67 14.24
C ARG A 213 -18.84 17.40 13.02
N GLU A 214 -18.96 18.36 12.11
CA GLU A 214 -19.75 18.21 10.89
C GLU A 214 -19.17 17.15 9.93
N ASP A 215 -17.91 16.78 10.10
CA ASP A 215 -17.22 15.79 9.27
C ASP A 215 -17.25 14.36 9.85
N ASP A 216 -17.86 14.09 11.01
CA ASP A 216 -17.84 12.73 11.60
C ASP A 216 -18.45 11.69 10.63
N ASP A 217 -19.62 11.97 10.04
CA ASP A 217 -20.25 11.11 9.03
C ASP A 217 -19.42 11.01 7.74
N HIS A 218 -18.76 12.11 7.35
CA HIS A 218 -17.93 12.16 6.15
C HIS A 218 -16.66 11.31 6.33
N ASN A 219 -16.03 11.40 7.50
CA ASN A 219 -14.84 10.66 7.87
C ASN A 219 -15.14 9.16 7.98
N LEU A 220 -16.27 8.78 8.59
CA LEU A 220 -16.68 7.38 8.64
C LEU A 220 -16.96 6.81 7.25
N LYS A 221 -17.61 7.58 6.35
CA LYS A 221 -17.79 7.19 4.94
C LYS A 221 -16.47 7.04 4.20
N ALA A 222 -15.51 7.94 4.44
CA ALA A 222 -14.19 7.85 3.83
C ALA A 222 -13.44 6.59 4.30
N ILE A 223 -13.54 6.25 5.59
CA ILE A 223 -12.96 5.02 6.13
C ILE A 223 -13.65 3.78 5.53
N GLU A 224 -14.99 3.77 5.44
CA GLU A 224 -15.75 2.68 4.82
C GLU A 224 -15.29 2.43 3.38
N GLU A 225 -15.13 3.51 2.60
CA GLU A 225 -14.65 3.45 1.24
C GLU A 225 -13.23 2.88 1.14
N VAL A 226 -12.37 3.17 2.12
CA VAL A 226 -11.02 2.57 2.19
C VAL A 226 -11.07 1.09 2.55
N ILE A 227 -11.99 0.66 3.41
CA ILE A 227 -12.23 -0.76 3.72
C ILE A 227 -12.64 -1.52 2.44
N LEU A 228 -13.46 -0.92 1.57
CA LEU A 228 -13.78 -1.47 0.25
C LEU A 228 -12.50 -1.70 -0.57
N TYR A 229 -11.61 -0.71 -0.65
CA TYR A 229 -10.35 -0.87 -1.39
C TYR A 229 -9.46 -1.95 -0.79
N ALA A 230 -9.39 -2.05 0.54
CA ALA A 230 -8.62 -3.08 1.23
C ALA A 230 -9.14 -4.50 0.93
N TYR A 231 -10.47 -4.70 0.95
CA TYR A 231 -11.11 -5.95 0.54
C TYR A 231 -10.69 -6.36 -0.87
N ASN A 232 -10.76 -5.43 -1.82
CA ASN A 232 -10.40 -5.72 -3.21
C ASN A 232 -8.89 -5.94 -3.39
N THR A 233 -8.04 -5.28 -2.60
CA THR A 233 -6.59 -5.56 -2.58
C THR A 233 -6.31 -7.01 -2.18
N ILE A 234 -7.03 -7.52 -1.16
CA ILE A 234 -6.94 -8.92 -0.72
C ILE A 234 -7.36 -9.86 -1.86
N GLU A 235 -8.54 -9.64 -2.46
CA GLU A 235 -9.02 -10.49 -3.56
C GLU A 235 -8.06 -10.49 -4.75
N LEU A 236 -7.64 -9.31 -5.21
CA LEU A 236 -6.74 -9.17 -6.36
C LEU A 236 -5.39 -9.81 -6.10
N SER A 237 -4.84 -9.65 -4.89
CA SER A 237 -3.59 -10.30 -4.50
C SER A 237 -3.75 -11.81 -4.45
N PHE A 238 -4.86 -12.31 -3.91
CA PHE A 238 -5.08 -13.75 -3.76
C PHE A 238 -5.26 -14.47 -5.10
N ARG A 239 -5.75 -13.79 -6.14
CA ARG A 239 -5.82 -14.33 -7.52
C ARG A 239 -4.47 -14.81 -8.07
N TYR A 240 -3.35 -14.32 -7.54
CA TYR A 240 -2.04 -14.88 -7.85
C TYR A 240 -1.96 -16.36 -7.44
N PHE A 241 -2.36 -16.66 -6.20
CA PHE A 241 -2.31 -18.00 -5.64
C PHE A 241 -3.39 -18.93 -6.19
N THR A 242 -4.53 -18.39 -6.63
CA THR A 242 -5.53 -19.23 -7.32
C THR A 242 -4.98 -19.80 -8.62
N LYS A 243 -4.22 -19.01 -9.39
CA LYS A 243 -3.56 -19.47 -10.63
C LYS A 243 -2.38 -20.40 -10.33
N ARG A 244 -1.54 -20.02 -9.37
CA ARG A 244 -0.26 -20.70 -9.11
C ARG A 244 -0.42 -21.99 -8.30
N GLU A 245 -1.14 -21.92 -7.18
CA GLU A 245 -1.30 -23.00 -6.20
C GLU A 245 -2.61 -23.77 -6.38
N ARG A 246 -3.42 -23.40 -7.39
CA ARG A 246 -4.76 -23.95 -7.67
C ARG A 246 -5.69 -23.90 -6.45
N LEU A 247 -5.54 -22.85 -5.66
CA LEU A 247 -6.40 -22.58 -4.52
C LEU A 247 -7.68 -21.88 -4.96
N GLU A 248 -8.73 -22.08 -4.19
CA GLU A 248 -9.97 -21.31 -4.33
C GLU A 248 -9.93 -20.13 -3.37
N LEU A 249 -10.37 -18.97 -3.85
CA LEU A 249 -10.59 -17.82 -2.97
C LEU A 249 -11.76 -18.17 -2.05
N LEU A 250 -11.57 -18.09 -0.74
CA LEU A 250 -12.70 -18.17 0.18
C LEU A 250 -13.56 -16.93 -0.04
N VAL A 251 -14.87 -17.10 -0.10
CA VAL A 251 -15.83 -16.03 -0.39
C VAL A 251 -16.71 -15.80 0.82
N ASP A 252 -16.71 -14.58 1.34
CA ASP A 252 -17.74 -14.08 2.25
C ASP A 252 -18.79 -13.36 1.39
N GLU A 253 -19.97 -13.97 1.22
CA GLU A 253 -21.00 -13.43 0.30
C GLU A 253 -21.53 -12.06 0.73
N GLU A 254 -21.50 -11.73 2.02
CA GLU A 254 -21.92 -10.40 2.49
C GLU A 254 -20.87 -9.35 2.13
N LEU A 255 -19.58 -9.62 2.37
CA LEU A 255 -18.50 -8.72 1.96
C LEU A 255 -18.45 -8.57 0.43
N LYS A 256 -18.67 -9.66 -0.30
CA LYS A 256 -18.72 -9.65 -1.77
C LYS A 256 -19.91 -8.85 -2.28
N GLU A 257 -21.11 -8.98 -1.70
CA GLU A 257 -22.26 -8.14 -2.09
C GLU A 257 -21.96 -6.66 -1.83
N ARG A 258 -21.28 -6.36 -0.73
CA ARG A 258 -21.04 -4.98 -0.28
C ARG A 258 -19.89 -4.29 -1.00
N TYR A 259 -18.77 -4.97 -1.20
CA TYR A 259 -17.50 -4.34 -1.60
C TYR A 259 -16.91 -4.84 -2.91
N ALA A 260 -17.35 -5.98 -3.46
CA ALA A 260 -16.73 -6.50 -4.67
C ALA A 260 -16.91 -5.52 -5.83
N ILE A 261 -15.79 -5.11 -6.43
CA ILE A 261 -15.80 -4.31 -7.65
C ILE A 261 -16.35 -5.20 -8.77
N LYS A 262 -17.52 -4.81 -9.29
CA LYS A 262 -18.12 -5.47 -10.46
C LYS A 262 -17.42 -4.99 -11.71
N TYR A 263 -16.53 -5.81 -12.25
CA TYR A 263 -16.02 -5.62 -13.59
C TYR A 263 -17.15 -5.89 -14.59
N SER A 264 -17.43 -4.94 -15.46
CA SER A 264 -18.04 -5.24 -16.75
C SER A 264 -16.98 -5.99 -17.55
N ASN A 265 -16.98 -7.32 -17.51
CA ASN A 265 -16.10 -8.10 -18.37
C ASN A 265 -16.45 -7.77 -19.84
N ASN A 266 -15.47 -7.27 -20.60
CA ASN A 266 -15.42 -7.47 -22.04
C ASN A 266 -14.89 -8.87 -22.33
#